data_AF-A0A964PW77-F1
#
_entry.id   AF-A0A964PW77-F1
#
_cell.length_a   1.000
_cell.length_b   1.000
_cell.length_c   1.000
_cell.angle_alpha   90.00
_cell.angle_beta   90.00
_cell.angle_gamma   90.00
#
_symmetry.space_group_name_H-M   'P 1'
#
loop_
_entity.id
_entity.type
_entity.pdbx_description
1 polymer ?
#
loop_
_entity_poly.entity_id
_entity_poly.type
_entity_poly.pdbx_seq_one_letter_code
_entity_poly.pdbx_strand_id
1 'polypeptide(L)'
;MTQAAPGRRGAPSLTLRDVAERVGGRLEGPGEIRVDGVAPLDEAGPGQVGFLALKRYVRYVPESRASAYLVSKDLEAVLPAASPRVVVDAPYPALRTLLAHFHPVPVEPASVHPTAVVGRGVSLGAAVRIEPYAVIGEGVTIGDATRIGAHCVLGSGTSIGSGCTLHPHVVVYPESVIGADVILHAGVRVGSDGFGYTTVDGEHRKMPQVGRAVIEDGVEIGANTTIDRGSLGDTVVGRGAKIDNLVQVAHNVRIGAGTMIAALVGIAGSTRIGRGAWLGGRASATNHLEIGDGARVTFGSTVTRDVPEGETVSGYPARPHREQLRAQALMARLPKLAARVERLERALVSFPPRTEPPCNEPL
;
A
#
# COMPACT_ATOMS: atom_id res chain seq x y z
N MET A 1 -12.25 -34.93 -4.51
CA MET A 1 -13.28 -34.47 -3.55
C MET A 1 -13.15 -32.96 -3.41
N THR A 2 -13.88 -32.22 -4.23
CA THR A 2 -13.90 -30.76 -4.21
C THR A 2 -14.84 -30.34 -3.09
N GLN A 3 -14.31 -29.85 -1.97
CA GLN A 3 -15.15 -29.24 -0.94
C GLN A 3 -15.76 -27.99 -1.55
N ALA A 4 -17.08 -28.01 -1.77
CA ALA A 4 -17.85 -26.80 -1.99
C ALA A 4 -17.61 -25.86 -0.80
N ALA A 5 -17.27 -24.61 -1.07
CA ALA A 5 -17.14 -23.59 -0.05
C ALA A 5 -18.43 -23.57 0.80
N PRO A 6 -18.34 -23.51 2.14
CA PRO A 6 -19.52 -23.53 2.99
C PRO A 6 -20.38 -22.32 2.64
N GLY A 7 -21.56 -22.58 2.06
CA GLY A 7 -22.56 -21.56 1.80
C GLY A 7 -22.85 -20.78 3.08
N ARG A 8 -22.49 -19.50 3.10
CA ARG A 8 -22.74 -18.59 4.21
C ARG A 8 -24.26 -18.42 4.36
N ARG A 9 -24.86 -19.19 5.26
CA ARG A 9 -26.27 -19.01 5.67
C ARG A 9 -26.46 -17.57 6.14
N GLY A 10 -27.31 -16.80 5.45
CA GLY A 10 -27.68 -15.42 5.83
C GLY A 10 -26.99 -14.30 5.04
N ALA A 11 -26.23 -14.59 3.98
CA ALA A 11 -25.72 -13.53 3.10
C ALA A 11 -26.90 -12.78 2.43
N PRO A 12 -26.90 -11.43 2.41
CA PRO A 12 -27.98 -10.68 1.78
C PRO A 12 -27.99 -10.97 0.27
N SER A 13 -29.15 -11.39 -0.26
CA SER A 13 -29.32 -11.68 -1.69
C SER A 13 -29.87 -10.46 -2.43
N LEU A 14 -29.45 -10.26 -3.68
CA LEU A 14 -30.00 -9.26 -4.59
C LEU A 14 -30.58 -9.91 -5.84
N THR A 15 -31.55 -9.28 -6.47
CA THR A 15 -31.87 -9.58 -7.88
C THR A 15 -30.84 -8.92 -8.79
N LEU A 16 -30.67 -9.43 -10.02
CA LEU A 16 -29.76 -8.82 -10.99
C LEU A 16 -30.20 -7.39 -11.37
N ARG A 17 -31.50 -7.10 -11.28
CA ARG A 17 -32.05 -5.74 -11.39
C ARG A 17 -31.55 -4.84 -10.25
N ASP A 18 -31.63 -5.30 -9.00
CA ASP A 18 -31.12 -4.54 -7.85
C ASP A 18 -29.60 -4.30 -7.97
N VAL A 19 -28.86 -5.30 -8.48
CA VAL A 19 -27.43 -5.16 -8.77
C VAL A 19 -27.21 -4.02 -9.76
N ALA A 20 -27.92 -4.03 -10.89
CA ALA A 20 -27.81 -3.01 -11.93
C ALA A 20 -28.12 -1.60 -11.39
N GLU A 21 -29.20 -1.45 -10.62
CA GLU A 21 -29.58 -0.16 -10.01
C GLU A 21 -28.53 0.35 -9.03
N ARG A 22 -28.02 -0.52 -8.15
CA ARG A 22 -27.01 -0.15 -7.13
C ARG A 22 -25.69 0.30 -7.72
N VAL A 23 -25.28 -0.31 -8.84
CA VAL A 23 -23.99 0.00 -9.48
C VAL A 23 -24.14 1.00 -10.63
N GLY A 24 -25.36 1.46 -10.93
CA GLY A 24 -25.65 2.32 -12.08
C GLY A 24 -25.34 1.66 -13.43
N GLY A 25 -25.50 0.34 -13.52
CA GLY A 25 -25.19 -0.47 -14.71
C GLY A 25 -26.39 -0.74 -15.61
N ARG A 26 -26.11 -1.12 -16.87
CA ARG A 26 -27.14 -1.57 -17.82
C ARG A 26 -27.36 -3.07 -17.66
N LEU A 27 -28.59 -3.46 -17.33
CA LEU A 27 -29.01 -4.86 -17.27
C LEU A 27 -29.31 -5.41 -18.68
N GLU A 28 -28.75 -6.58 -19.00
CA GLU A 28 -29.11 -7.37 -20.17
C GLU A 28 -29.39 -8.83 -19.75
N GLY A 29 -30.54 -9.36 -20.17
CA GLY A 29 -31.05 -10.67 -19.72
C GLY A 29 -32.08 -10.56 -18.58
N PRO A 30 -32.45 -11.70 -17.96
CA PRO A 30 -33.49 -11.74 -16.92
C PRO A 30 -33.05 -11.03 -15.64
N GLY A 31 -33.84 -10.06 -15.19
CA GLY A 31 -33.51 -9.23 -14.02
C GLY A 31 -33.79 -9.90 -12.67
N GLU A 32 -34.59 -10.97 -12.69
CA GLU A 32 -35.15 -11.65 -11.52
C GLU A 32 -34.19 -12.71 -10.95
N ILE A 33 -33.07 -12.97 -11.65
CA ILE A 33 -32.02 -13.88 -11.21
C ILE A 33 -31.49 -13.38 -9.86
N ARG A 34 -31.53 -14.25 -8.85
CA ARG A 34 -31.00 -13.93 -7.52
C ARG A 34 -29.53 -14.29 -7.44
N VAL A 35 -28.77 -13.37 -6.84
CA VAL A 35 -27.35 -13.53 -6.58
C VAL A 35 -27.01 -13.20 -5.13
N ASP A 36 -26.07 -13.92 -4.55
CA ASP A 36 -25.64 -13.80 -3.15
C ASP A 36 -24.15 -13.48 -2.98
N GLY A 37 -23.43 -13.26 -4.09
CA GLY A 37 -22.02 -12.92 -4.07
C GLY A 37 -21.43 -12.61 -5.44
N VAL A 38 -20.16 -12.22 -5.42
CA VAL A 38 -19.33 -11.98 -6.60
C VAL A 38 -18.09 -12.86 -6.50
N ALA A 39 -17.67 -13.46 -7.61
CA ALA A 39 -16.52 -14.36 -7.65
C ALA A 39 -15.71 -14.22 -8.97
N PRO A 40 -14.43 -14.65 -8.98
CA PRO A 40 -13.65 -14.80 -10.21
C PRO A 40 -14.37 -15.72 -11.22
N LEU A 41 -14.18 -15.48 -12.52
CA LEU A 41 -14.93 -16.20 -13.58
C LEU A 41 -14.76 -17.73 -13.54
N ASP A 42 -13.57 -18.19 -13.17
CA ASP A 42 -13.17 -19.60 -13.06
C ASP A 42 -13.67 -20.29 -11.77
N GLU A 43 -14.12 -19.52 -10.78
CA GLU A 43 -14.65 -20.04 -9.51
C GLU A 43 -16.14 -19.77 -9.32
N ALA A 44 -16.68 -18.77 -10.02
CA ALA A 44 -18.07 -18.34 -9.89
C ALA A 44 -19.03 -19.46 -10.26
N GLY A 45 -19.87 -19.83 -9.29
CA GLY A 45 -20.91 -20.84 -9.44
C GLY A 45 -22.32 -20.27 -9.58
N PRO A 46 -23.33 -21.17 -9.56
CA PRO A 46 -24.73 -20.78 -9.47
C PRO A 46 -24.98 -19.87 -8.25
N GLY A 47 -25.78 -18.81 -8.43
CA GLY A 47 -26.05 -17.80 -7.41
C GLY A 47 -24.99 -16.69 -7.32
N GLN A 48 -23.90 -16.77 -8.07
CA GLN A 48 -22.83 -15.76 -8.03
C GLN A 48 -22.72 -14.97 -9.33
N VAL A 49 -22.26 -13.73 -9.19
CA VAL A 49 -21.88 -12.86 -10.31
C VAL A 49 -20.41 -13.09 -10.64
N GLY A 50 -20.11 -13.46 -11.89
CA GLY A 50 -18.75 -13.55 -12.41
C GLY A 50 -18.24 -12.16 -12.78
N PHE A 51 -17.05 -11.77 -12.28
CA PHE A 51 -16.49 -10.44 -12.55
C PHE A 51 -15.53 -10.44 -13.76
N LEU A 52 -15.83 -9.63 -14.78
CA LEU A 52 -15.00 -9.48 -15.98
C LEU A 52 -14.66 -8.01 -16.26
N ALA A 53 -13.46 -7.59 -15.85
CA ALA A 53 -12.99 -6.22 -16.07
C ALA A 53 -11.73 -6.11 -16.95
N LEU A 54 -10.98 -7.20 -17.16
CA LEU A 54 -9.71 -7.18 -17.89
C LEU A 54 -9.65 -8.27 -18.95
N LYS A 55 -9.17 -7.89 -20.15
CA LYS A 55 -9.09 -8.77 -21.34
C LYS A 55 -8.38 -10.11 -21.08
N ARG A 56 -7.37 -10.14 -20.21
CA ARG A 56 -6.63 -11.38 -19.88
C ARG A 56 -7.49 -12.48 -19.25
N TYR A 57 -8.64 -12.13 -18.66
CA TYR A 57 -9.56 -13.08 -18.04
C TYR A 57 -10.67 -13.56 -18.99
N VAL A 58 -10.76 -13.03 -20.22
CA VAL A 58 -11.75 -13.48 -21.22
C VAL A 58 -11.63 -14.98 -21.51
N ARG A 59 -10.42 -15.54 -21.43
CA ARG A 59 -10.16 -16.97 -21.59
C ARG A 59 -10.93 -17.88 -20.62
N TYR A 60 -11.40 -17.36 -19.48
CA TYR A 60 -12.18 -18.12 -18.50
C TYR A 60 -13.69 -18.07 -18.76
N VAL A 61 -14.16 -17.21 -19.67
CA VAL A 61 -15.59 -17.09 -20.00
C VAL A 61 -16.20 -18.41 -20.46
N PRO A 62 -15.57 -19.22 -21.35
CA PRO A 62 -16.18 -20.47 -21.81
C PRO A 62 -16.41 -21.51 -20.71
N GLU A 63 -15.63 -21.47 -19.63
CA GLU A 63 -15.69 -22.43 -18.53
C GLU A 63 -16.50 -21.92 -17.32
N SER A 64 -16.92 -20.64 -17.36
CA SER A 64 -17.57 -19.98 -16.24
C SER A 64 -18.97 -20.56 -16.00
N ARG A 65 -19.30 -20.76 -14.71
CA ARG A 65 -20.58 -21.30 -14.24
C ARG A 65 -21.41 -20.25 -13.49
N ALA A 66 -21.03 -18.97 -13.63
CA ALA A 66 -21.70 -17.86 -12.99
C ALA A 66 -23.16 -17.76 -13.45
N SER A 67 -24.06 -17.36 -12.54
CA SER A 67 -25.46 -17.11 -12.90
C SER A 67 -25.65 -15.82 -13.69
N ALA A 68 -24.75 -14.85 -13.51
CA ALA A 68 -24.72 -13.61 -14.26
C ALA A 68 -23.30 -13.03 -14.25
N TYR A 69 -23.07 -11.98 -15.05
CA TYR A 69 -21.76 -11.33 -15.16
C TYR A 69 -21.83 -9.84 -14.80
N LEU A 70 -20.86 -9.34 -14.03
CA LEU A 70 -20.58 -7.91 -13.93
C LEU A 70 -19.40 -7.62 -14.85
N VAL A 71 -19.66 -6.88 -15.94
CA VAL A 71 -18.72 -6.75 -17.05
C VAL A 71 -18.45 -5.30 -17.39
N SER A 72 -17.20 -4.99 -17.74
CA SER A 72 -16.88 -3.68 -18.30
C SER A 72 -17.49 -3.54 -19.70
N LYS A 73 -17.93 -2.33 -20.05
CA LYS A 73 -18.47 -2.01 -21.37
C LYS A 73 -17.57 -2.48 -22.52
N ASP A 74 -16.25 -2.29 -22.39
CA ASP A 74 -15.26 -2.70 -23.41
C ASP A 74 -15.18 -4.21 -23.66
N LEU A 75 -15.71 -5.03 -22.75
CA LEU A 75 -15.63 -6.49 -22.81
C LEU A 75 -17.00 -7.15 -22.95
N GLU A 76 -18.10 -6.40 -23.09
CA GLU A 76 -19.45 -6.97 -23.13
C GLU A 76 -19.63 -7.95 -24.30
N ALA A 77 -19.04 -7.67 -25.46
CA ALA A 77 -19.18 -8.48 -26.67
C ALA A 77 -18.52 -9.88 -26.58
N VAL A 78 -17.65 -10.11 -25.60
CA VAL A 78 -16.97 -11.41 -25.45
C VAL A 78 -17.82 -12.45 -24.71
N LEU A 79 -18.88 -12.00 -24.03
CA LEU A 79 -19.82 -12.88 -23.32
C LEU A 79 -20.87 -13.39 -24.31
N PRO A 80 -21.23 -14.70 -24.29
CA PRO A 80 -22.26 -15.26 -25.15
C PRO A 80 -23.57 -14.47 -25.06
N ALA A 81 -24.26 -14.20 -26.17
CA ALA A 81 -25.42 -13.28 -26.18
C ALA A 81 -26.53 -13.62 -25.17
N ALA A 82 -26.71 -14.91 -24.84
CA ALA A 82 -27.71 -15.36 -23.87
C ALA A 82 -27.29 -15.18 -22.39
N SER A 83 -26.03 -14.85 -22.11
CA SER A 83 -25.52 -14.72 -20.74
C SER A 83 -26.06 -13.46 -20.06
N PRO A 84 -26.80 -13.59 -18.94
CA PRO A 84 -27.29 -12.44 -18.17
C PRO A 84 -26.12 -11.61 -17.63
N ARG A 85 -26.22 -10.29 -17.71
CA ARG A 85 -25.12 -9.39 -17.32
C ARG A 85 -25.59 -8.02 -16.86
N VAL A 86 -24.73 -7.38 -16.09
CA VAL A 86 -24.77 -5.96 -15.77
C VAL A 86 -23.52 -5.33 -16.37
N VAL A 87 -23.71 -4.44 -17.33
CA VAL A 87 -22.63 -3.72 -18.01
C VAL A 87 -22.39 -2.40 -17.29
N VAL A 88 -21.13 -2.11 -16.98
CA VAL A 88 -20.72 -0.88 -16.28
C VAL A 88 -19.52 -0.23 -16.94
N ASP A 89 -19.44 1.10 -16.86
CA ASP A 89 -18.27 1.86 -17.31
C ASP A 89 -17.09 1.70 -16.32
N ALA A 90 -17.38 1.65 -15.02
CA ALA A 90 -16.39 1.57 -13.94
C ALA A 90 -16.54 0.26 -13.13
N PRO A 91 -15.91 -0.86 -13.56
CA PRO A 91 -16.14 -2.18 -12.98
C PRO A 91 -15.63 -2.33 -11.54
N TYR A 92 -14.51 -1.71 -11.17
CA TYR A 92 -13.96 -1.83 -9.80
C TYR A 92 -14.78 -1.06 -8.74
N PRO A 93 -15.25 0.18 -8.99
CA PRO A 93 -16.22 0.83 -8.11
C PRO A 93 -17.52 0.03 -7.95
N ALA A 94 -18.03 -0.57 -9.05
CA ALA A 94 -19.18 -1.46 -9.00
C ALA A 94 -18.91 -2.69 -8.12
N LEU A 95 -17.76 -3.36 -8.32
CA LEU A 95 -17.32 -4.49 -7.50
C LEU A 95 -17.25 -4.11 -6.01
N ARG A 96 -16.64 -2.97 -5.66
CA ARG A 96 -16.57 -2.46 -4.28
C ARG A 96 -17.96 -2.31 -3.66
N THR A 97 -18.91 -1.75 -4.42
CA THR A 97 -20.30 -1.55 -3.96
C THR A 97 -20.98 -2.89 -3.65
N LEU A 98 -20.79 -3.89 -4.52
CA LEU A 98 -21.35 -5.23 -4.31
C LEU A 98 -20.68 -5.97 -3.15
N LEU A 99 -19.35 -5.91 -3.03
CA LEU A 99 -18.63 -6.53 -1.92
C LEU A 99 -19.06 -5.96 -0.57
N ALA A 100 -19.28 -4.64 -0.47
CA ALA A 100 -19.80 -4.01 0.74
C ALA A 100 -21.21 -4.50 1.10
N HIS A 101 -22.03 -4.84 0.11
CA HIS A 101 -23.37 -5.39 0.34
C HIS A 101 -23.33 -6.85 0.77
N PHE A 102 -22.60 -7.70 0.03
CA PHE A 102 -22.54 -9.15 0.29
C PHE A 102 -21.69 -9.51 1.52
N HIS A 103 -20.82 -8.60 1.95
CA HIS A 103 -19.95 -8.76 3.12
C HIS A 103 -20.06 -7.55 4.05
N PRO A 104 -21.23 -7.32 4.67
CA PRO A 104 -21.39 -6.21 5.59
C PRO A 104 -20.50 -6.44 6.83
N VAL A 105 -19.84 -5.37 7.29
CA VAL A 105 -19.12 -5.41 8.57
C VAL A 105 -20.15 -5.44 9.69
N PRO A 106 -20.15 -6.42 10.60
CA PRO A 106 -21.08 -6.47 11.71
C PRO A 106 -20.97 -5.21 12.57
N VAL A 107 -22.10 -4.54 12.81
CA VAL A 107 -22.18 -3.48 13.82
C VAL A 107 -22.42 -4.15 15.17
N GLU A 108 -21.39 -4.19 15.99
CA GLU A 108 -21.48 -4.76 17.32
C GLU A 108 -21.64 -3.64 18.38
N PRO A 109 -22.36 -3.88 19.49
CA PRO A 109 -22.65 -2.85 20.50
C PRO A 109 -21.42 -2.45 21.32
N ALA A 110 -21.40 -1.23 21.86
CA ALA A 110 -20.34 -0.76 22.77
C ALA A 110 -20.03 -1.81 23.85
N SER A 111 -18.75 -2.10 24.10
CA SER A 111 -18.37 -3.08 25.12
C SER A 111 -16.92 -2.93 25.54
N VAL A 112 -16.65 -2.98 26.85
CA VAL A 112 -15.31 -3.20 27.39
C VAL A 112 -15.25 -4.61 27.93
N HIS A 113 -14.39 -5.45 27.36
CA HIS A 113 -14.28 -6.83 27.79
C HIS A 113 -13.77 -6.90 29.25
N PRO A 114 -14.29 -7.80 30.11
CA PRO A 114 -13.90 -7.88 31.52
C PRO A 114 -12.41 -8.14 31.78
N THR A 115 -11.68 -8.68 30.79
CA THR A 115 -10.23 -8.94 30.90
C THR A 115 -9.36 -7.79 30.37
N ALA A 116 -9.95 -6.71 29.85
CA ALA A 116 -9.22 -5.53 29.46
C ALA A 116 -8.72 -4.77 30.71
N VAL A 117 -7.50 -4.25 30.65
CA VAL A 117 -6.92 -3.42 31.70
C VAL A 117 -7.00 -1.97 31.25
N VAL A 118 -7.68 -1.13 32.04
CA VAL A 118 -7.90 0.29 31.71
C VAL A 118 -7.28 1.17 32.78
N GLY A 119 -6.35 2.04 32.36
CA GLY A 119 -5.64 2.97 33.23
C GLY A 119 -6.51 4.10 33.79
N ARG A 120 -5.92 4.90 34.69
CA ARG A 120 -6.60 6.07 35.28
C ARG A 120 -6.76 7.19 34.26
N GLY A 121 -7.85 7.95 34.38
CA GLY A 121 -8.10 9.12 33.54
C GLY A 121 -8.36 8.82 32.06
N VAL A 122 -8.69 7.56 31.72
CA VAL A 122 -9.08 7.17 30.36
C VAL A 122 -10.45 7.76 30.02
N SER A 123 -10.57 8.33 28.82
CA SER A 123 -11.84 8.86 28.28
C SER A 123 -12.28 8.04 27.07
N LEU A 124 -13.51 7.54 27.10
CA LEU A 124 -14.10 6.74 26.02
C LEU A 124 -15.31 7.47 25.42
N GLY A 125 -15.33 7.56 24.10
CA GLY A 125 -16.48 8.02 23.33
C GLY A 125 -17.65 7.04 23.31
N ALA A 126 -18.71 7.40 22.60
CA ALA A 126 -19.86 6.55 22.37
C ALA A 126 -19.51 5.34 21.49
N ALA A 127 -20.17 4.20 21.69
CA ALA A 127 -19.98 3.00 20.85
C ALA A 127 -18.54 2.45 20.77
N VAL A 128 -17.67 2.75 21.73
CA VAL A 128 -16.31 2.19 21.80
C VAL A 128 -16.35 0.70 22.17
N ARG A 129 -15.49 -0.08 21.50
CA ARG A 129 -15.25 -1.51 21.79
C ARG A 129 -13.81 -1.72 22.23
N ILE A 130 -13.63 -2.40 23.35
CA ILE A 130 -12.33 -2.86 23.83
C ILE A 130 -12.42 -4.38 24.04
N GLU A 131 -11.60 -5.11 23.29
CA GLU A 131 -11.60 -6.58 23.22
C GLU A 131 -10.73 -7.23 24.32
N PRO A 132 -10.77 -8.57 24.46
CA PRO A 132 -10.08 -9.28 25.53
C PRO A 132 -8.59 -8.93 25.63
N TYR A 133 -8.13 -8.74 26.87
CA TYR A 133 -6.70 -8.55 27.20
C TYR A 133 -6.03 -7.33 26.55
N ALA A 134 -6.81 -6.37 26.03
CA ALA A 134 -6.27 -5.08 25.66
C ALA A 134 -5.82 -4.32 26.92
N VAL A 135 -4.72 -3.57 26.80
CA VAL A 135 -4.15 -2.74 27.87
C VAL A 135 -4.17 -1.28 27.44
N ILE A 136 -4.89 -0.46 28.17
CA ILE A 136 -5.06 0.97 27.91
C ILE A 136 -4.32 1.75 28.99
N GLY A 137 -3.29 2.50 28.61
CA GLY A 137 -2.48 3.33 29.49
C GLY A 137 -3.25 4.48 30.14
N GLU A 138 -2.58 5.20 31.02
CA GLU A 138 -3.19 6.33 31.75
C GLU A 138 -3.44 7.52 30.82
N GLY A 139 -4.54 8.24 31.04
CA GLY A 139 -4.87 9.45 30.30
C GLY A 139 -5.15 9.25 28.81
N VAL A 140 -5.35 8.00 28.35
CA VAL A 140 -5.67 7.71 26.95
C VAL A 140 -7.07 8.23 26.60
N THR A 141 -7.21 8.81 25.41
CA THR A 141 -8.51 9.23 24.86
C THR A 141 -8.86 8.41 23.63
N ILE A 142 -10.09 7.88 23.59
CA ILE A 142 -10.60 7.06 22.47
C ILE A 142 -11.92 7.64 21.99
N GLY A 143 -11.98 8.05 20.73
CA GLY A 143 -13.17 8.63 20.10
C GLY A 143 -14.28 7.63 19.78
N ASP A 144 -15.42 8.16 19.36
CA ASP A 144 -16.65 7.39 19.12
C ASP A 144 -16.48 6.27 18.09
N ALA A 145 -17.21 5.17 18.25
CA ALA A 145 -17.25 4.03 17.34
C ALA A 145 -15.87 3.41 17.04
N THR A 146 -14.88 3.63 17.90
CA THR A 146 -13.54 3.04 17.76
C THR A 146 -13.49 1.65 18.37
N ARG A 147 -12.87 0.71 17.64
CA ARG A 147 -12.61 -0.67 18.07
C ARG A 147 -11.14 -0.86 18.39
N ILE A 148 -10.86 -1.27 19.61
CA ILE A 148 -9.56 -1.72 20.10
C ILE A 148 -9.57 -3.24 20.19
N GLY A 149 -8.80 -3.88 19.31
CA GLY A 149 -8.71 -5.33 19.19
C GLY A 149 -8.03 -6.03 20.38
N ALA A 150 -8.20 -7.35 20.44
CA ALA A 150 -7.63 -8.16 21.51
C ALA A 150 -6.10 -7.99 21.62
N HIS A 151 -5.58 -7.97 22.85
CA HIS A 151 -4.14 -7.82 23.13
C HIS A 151 -3.48 -6.55 22.57
N CYS A 152 -4.25 -5.52 22.18
CA CYS A 152 -3.69 -4.21 21.87
C CYS A 152 -3.09 -3.57 23.12
N VAL A 153 -2.03 -2.78 22.95
CA VAL A 153 -1.43 -1.98 24.02
C VAL A 153 -1.38 -0.52 23.60
N LEU A 154 -2.07 0.34 24.34
CA LEU A 154 -2.02 1.79 24.14
C LEU A 154 -1.22 2.41 25.28
N GLY A 155 -0.14 3.11 24.93
CA GLY A 155 0.70 3.82 25.89
C GLY A 155 -0.02 5.01 26.53
N SER A 156 0.48 5.47 27.67
CA SER A 156 -0.12 6.60 28.39
C SER A 156 -0.14 7.87 27.54
N GLY A 157 -1.20 8.67 27.68
CA GLY A 157 -1.38 9.94 26.96
C GLY A 157 -1.62 9.80 25.46
N THR A 158 -1.77 8.59 24.91
CA THR A 158 -2.16 8.38 23.51
C THR A 158 -3.57 8.92 23.25
N SER A 159 -3.76 9.55 22.09
CA SER A 159 -5.08 9.96 21.60
C SER A 159 -5.46 9.20 20.34
N ILE A 160 -6.71 8.73 20.28
CA ILE A 160 -7.28 8.02 19.13
C ILE A 160 -8.61 8.66 18.75
N GLY A 161 -8.77 9.03 17.48
CA GLY A 161 -10.00 9.59 16.93
C GLY A 161 -11.17 8.60 16.89
N SER A 162 -12.26 9.03 16.25
CA SER A 162 -13.48 8.23 16.06
C SER A 162 -13.37 7.29 14.86
N GLY A 163 -14.14 6.20 14.85
CA GLY A 163 -14.26 5.29 13.71
C GLY A 163 -13.01 4.43 13.45
N CYS A 164 -12.05 4.40 14.39
CA CYS A 164 -10.80 3.68 14.20
C CYS A 164 -10.97 2.17 14.43
N THR A 165 -10.21 1.37 13.68
CA THR A 165 -10.12 -0.08 13.88
C THR A 165 -8.68 -0.48 14.12
N LEU A 166 -8.36 -0.86 15.35
CA LEU A 166 -7.09 -1.48 15.72
C LEU A 166 -7.30 -2.99 15.79
N HIS A 167 -6.66 -3.72 14.89
CA HIS A 167 -6.66 -5.18 14.89
C HIS A 167 -5.82 -5.73 16.06
N PRO A 168 -5.92 -7.04 16.38
CA PRO A 168 -5.21 -7.61 17.51
C PRO A 168 -3.69 -7.36 17.49
N HIS A 169 -3.10 -7.25 18.69
CA HIS A 169 -1.66 -7.04 18.88
C HIS A 169 -1.07 -5.75 18.29
N VAL A 170 -1.90 -4.75 17.97
CA VAL A 170 -1.41 -3.39 17.69
C VAL A 170 -0.83 -2.78 18.96
N VAL A 171 0.33 -2.14 18.85
CA VAL A 171 0.91 -1.39 19.96
C VAL A 171 1.17 0.05 19.56
N VAL A 172 0.59 0.96 20.32
CA VAL A 172 0.76 2.40 20.18
C VAL A 172 1.54 2.89 21.40
N TYR A 173 2.71 3.47 21.18
CA TYR A 173 3.59 3.98 22.23
C TYR A 173 3.04 5.29 22.82
N PRO A 174 3.48 5.67 24.05
CA PRO A 174 2.97 6.84 24.76
C PRO A 174 2.94 8.11 23.92
N GLU A 175 1.95 8.97 24.17
CA GLU A 175 1.79 10.30 23.55
C GLU A 175 1.66 10.31 22.01
N SER A 176 1.56 9.15 21.37
CA SER A 176 1.26 9.07 19.94
C SER A 176 -0.17 9.53 19.66
N VAL A 177 -0.39 10.08 18.48
CA VAL A 177 -1.68 10.63 18.05
C VAL A 177 -2.18 9.85 16.84
N ILE A 178 -3.39 9.32 16.94
CA ILE A 178 -4.10 8.64 15.85
C ILE A 178 -5.38 9.42 15.54
N GLY A 179 -5.55 9.83 14.27
CA GLY A 179 -6.71 10.55 13.78
C GLY A 179 -7.98 9.70 13.74
N ALA A 180 -8.98 10.16 12.98
CA ALA A 180 -10.25 9.46 12.77
C ALA A 180 -10.21 8.48 11.58
N ASP A 181 -11.08 7.48 11.58
CA ASP A 181 -11.22 6.50 10.48
C ASP A 181 -9.91 5.78 10.11
N VAL A 182 -9.02 5.59 11.08
CA VAL A 182 -7.73 4.90 10.90
C VAL A 182 -7.89 3.40 11.08
N ILE A 183 -7.27 2.62 10.20
CA ILE A 183 -7.20 1.16 10.31
C ILE A 183 -5.75 0.73 10.53
N LEU A 184 -5.47 0.10 11.67
CA LEU A 184 -4.17 -0.50 11.98
C LEU A 184 -4.32 -2.02 12.01
N HIS A 185 -3.69 -2.71 11.07
CA HIS A 185 -3.73 -4.17 10.97
C HIS A 185 -2.88 -4.84 12.04
N ALA A 186 -3.05 -6.16 12.18
CA ALA A 186 -2.49 -6.91 13.30
C ALA A 186 -0.95 -6.75 13.39
N GLY A 187 -0.46 -6.56 14.62
CA GLY A 187 0.97 -6.44 14.91
C GLY A 187 1.62 -5.09 14.59
N VAL A 188 0.88 -4.11 14.04
CA VAL A 188 1.40 -2.75 13.76
C VAL A 188 1.96 -2.09 15.02
N ARG A 189 3.08 -1.40 14.87
CA ARG A 189 3.76 -0.64 15.93
C ARG A 189 3.85 0.83 15.57
N VAL A 190 3.31 1.70 16.42
CA VAL A 190 3.32 3.14 16.22
C VAL A 190 4.02 3.83 17.39
N GLY A 191 5.05 4.60 17.09
CA GLY A 191 5.78 5.42 18.05
C GLY A 191 6.93 4.72 18.78
N SER A 192 7.43 3.60 18.26
CA SER A 192 8.66 2.96 18.77
C SER A 192 9.87 3.87 18.63
N ASP A 193 10.87 3.70 19.51
CA ASP A 193 12.14 4.40 19.37
C ASP A 193 12.84 4.04 18.05
N GLY A 194 13.19 5.05 17.27
CA GLY A 194 14.01 4.86 16.07
C GLY A 194 15.47 4.49 16.34
N PHE A 195 16.19 4.24 15.24
CA PHE A 195 17.61 3.91 15.22
C PHE A 195 18.50 5.15 15.44
N GLY A 196 18.48 5.72 16.66
CA GLY A 196 19.32 6.86 17.06
C GLY A 196 20.40 6.46 18.05
N TYR A 197 21.68 6.53 17.64
CA TYR A 197 22.84 6.28 18.49
C TYR A 197 23.96 7.29 18.19
N THR A 198 24.73 7.66 19.22
CA THR A 198 26.00 8.38 19.07
C THR A 198 27.14 7.47 19.49
N THR A 199 28.31 7.62 18.86
CA THR A 199 29.50 6.86 19.25
C THR A 199 30.39 7.74 20.12
N VAL A 200 30.63 7.31 21.35
CA VAL A 200 31.51 7.98 22.32
C VAL A 200 32.53 6.95 22.77
N ASP A 201 33.83 7.22 22.58
CA ASP A 201 34.93 6.32 22.94
C ASP A 201 34.82 4.91 22.34
N GLY A 202 34.27 4.80 21.12
CA GLY A 202 34.07 3.52 20.42
C GLY A 202 32.81 2.75 20.83
N GLU A 203 32.03 3.26 21.79
CA GLU A 203 30.78 2.65 22.24
C GLU A 203 29.56 3.40 21.72
N HIS A 204 28.55 2.66 21.26
CA HIS A 204 27.27 3.23 20.83
C HIS A 204 26.37 3.54 22.04
N ARG A 205 26.03 4.81 22.23
CA ARG A 205 25.10 5.28 23.25
C ARG A 205 23.77 5.64 22.63
N LYS A 206 22.67 5.15 23.22
CA LYS A 206 21.30 5.40 22.75
C LYS A 206 21.01 6.90 22.82
N MET A 207 20.51 7.46 21.72
CA MET A 207 19.92 8.79 21.71
C MET A 207 18.44 8.69 22.12
N PRO A 208 18.00 9.36 23.20
CA PRO A 208 16.59 9.41 23.57
C PRO A 208 15.73 9.95 22.41
N GLN A 209 14.61 9.28 22.14
CA GLN A 209 13.62 9.73 21.14
C GLN A 209 12.42 10.31 21.89
N VAL A 210 12.32 11.65 21.89
CA VAL A 210 11.34 12.39 22.69
C VAL A 210 10.20 12.98 21.86
N GLY A 211 10.28 12.90 20.53
CA GLY A 211 9.19 13.25 19.64
C GLY A 211 8.06 12.22 19.65
N ARG A 212 7.03 12.46 18.85
CA ARG A 212 5.85 11.58 18.75
C ARG A 212 5.75 10.90 17.38
N ALA A 213 4.81 9.99 17.28
CA ALA A 213 4.26 9.53 16.00
C ALA A 213 2.83 10.06 15.85
N VAL A 214 2.55 10.65 14.69
CA VAL A 214 1.25 11.25 14.37
C VAL A 214 0.72 10.59 13.10
N ILE A 215 -0.42 9.92 13.23
CA ILE A 215 -1.15 9.28 12.13
C ILE A 215 -2.42 10.09 11.90
N GLU A 216 -2.56 10.72 10.74
CA GLU A 216 -3.74 11.53 10.41
C GLU A 216 -4.93 10.67 9.96
N ASP A 217 -6.06 11.33 9.68
CA ASP A 217 -7.34 10.68 9.41
C ASP A 217 -7.32 9.77 8.16
N GLY A 218 -8.15 8.73 8.16
CA GLY A 218 -8.37 7.85 7.01
C GLY A 218 -7.15 7.03 6.58
N VAL A 219 -6.08 7.02 7.37
CA VAL A 219 -4.87 6.25 7.10
C VAL A 219 -5.14 4.75 7.32
N GLU A 220 -4.55 3.91 6.47
CA GLU A 220 -4.54 2.46 6.69
C GLU A 220 -3.11 1.94 6.69
N ILE A 221 -2.77 1.15 7.72
CA ILE A 221 -1.43 0.59 7.93
C ILE A 221 -1.53 -0.93 8.04
N GLY A 222 -0.88 -1.63 7.10
CA GLY A 222 -0.84 -3.08 6.98
C GLY A 222 -0.09 -3.78 8.10
N ALA A 223 -0.28 -5.10 8.20
CA ALA A 223 0.19 -5.93 9.28
C ALA A 223 1.72 -5.86 9.47
N ASN A 224 2.15 -5.86 10.73
CA ASN A 224 3.55 -5.82 11.15
C ASN A 224 4.37 -4.65 10.58
N THR A 225 3.72 -3.57 10.14
CA THR A 225 4.40 -2.32 9.79
C THR A 225 4.78 -1.56 11.06
N THR A 226 5.95 -0.92 11.03
CA THR A 226 6.50 -0.17 12.16
C THR A 226 6.71 1.28 11.75
N ILE A 227 6.17 2.20 12.57
CA ILE A 227 6.32 3.64 12.46
C ILE A 227 7.06 4.13 13.70
N ASP A 228 8.32 4.53 13.55
CA ASP A 228 9.09 5.06 14.68
C ASP A 228 8.63 6.49 15.03
N ARG A 229 8.68 6.85 16.31
CA ARG A 229 8.52 8.24 16.74
C ARG A 229 9.70 9.08 16.25
N GLY A 230 9.49 10.38 16.13
CA GLY A 230 10.60 11.27 15.80
C GLY A 230 11.55 11.49 16.99
N SER A 231 12.79 11.88 16.65
CA SER A 231 13.83 12.17 17.64
C SER A 231 13.48 13.37 18.53
N LEU A 232 13.33 14.55 17.92
CA LEU A 232 12.94 15.80 18.58
C LEU A 232 11.55 16.28 18.15
N GLY A 233 11.28 16.23 16.85
CA GLY A 233 9.95 16.51 16.28
C GLY A 233 9.16 15.23 16.04
N ASP A 234 8.05 15.34 15.30
CA ASP A 234 7.18 14.19 15.05
C ASP A 234 7.54 13.45 13.75
N THR A 235 7.32 12.13 13.75
CA THR A 235 7.08 11.35 12.52
C THR A 235 5.61 11.48 12.15
N VAL A 236 5.30 11.78 10.89
CA VAL A 236 3.94 12.10 10.45
C VAL A 236 3.53 11.24 9.26
N VAL A 237 2.37 10.60 9.35
CA VAL A 237 1.69 9.92 8.24
C VAL A 237 0.44 10.70 7.88
N GLY A 238 0.47 11.35 6.72
CA GLY A 238 -0.57 12.25 6.25
C GLY A 238 -1.88 11.57 5.87
N ARG A 239 -2.97 12.33 5.95
CA ARG A 239 -4.36 11.87 5.78
C ARG A 239 -4.56 11.02 4.54
N GLY A 240 -5.27 9.91 4.70
CA GLY A 240 -5.66 9.01 3.62
C GLY A 240 -4.52 8.18 3.04
N ALA A 241 -3.30 8.26 3.56
CA ALA A 241 -2.19 7.42 3.11
C ALA A 241 -2.49 5.93 3.32
N LYS A 242 -2.01 5.09 2.40
CA LYS A 242 -2.20 3.63 2.42
C LYS A 242 -0.84 2.95 2.46
N ILE A 243 -0.52 2.33 3.59
CA ILE A 243 0.76 1.68 3.84
C ILE A 243 0.49 0.19 3.98
N ASP A 244 1.12 -0.61 3.13
CA ASP A 244 0.95 -2.06 3.10
C ASP A 244 1.76 -2.73 4.23
N ASN A 245 1.77 -4.06 4.24
CA ASN A 245 2.37 -4.89 5.27
C ASN A 245 3.90 -4.79 5.28
N LEU A 246 4.49 -5.00 6.46
CA LEU A 246 5.94 -5.11 6.66
C LEU A 246 6.74 -3.91 6.14
N VAL A 247 6.18 -2.70 6.26
CA VAL A 247 6.87 -1.44 5.94
C VAL A 247 7.62 -0.94 7.17
N GLN A 248 8.79 -0.33 6.97
CA GLN A 248 9.51 0.41 8.00
C GLN A 248 9.49 1.90 7.69
N VAL A 249 8.97 2.69 8.63
CA VAL A 249 9.03 4.16 8.61
C VAL A 249 9.89 4.62 9.78
N ALA A 250 11.10 5.09 9.49
CA ALA A 250 12.03 5.54 10.51
C ALA A 250 11.65 6.90 11.14
N HIS A 251 12.39 7.29 12.15
CA HIS A 251 12.19 8.53 12.90
C HIS A 251 12.18 9.78 11.99
N ASN A 252 11.31 10.73 12.31
CA ASN A 252 11.17 12.05 11.65
C ASN A 252 10.73 11.99 10.18
N VAL A 253 10.36 10.83 9.67
CA VAL A 253 9.79 10.72 8.31
C VAL A 253 8.47 11.49 8.24
N ARG A 254 8.23 12.14 7.12
CA ARG A 254 6.94 12.79 6.82
C ARG A 254 6.38 12.24 5.52
N ILE A 255 5.23 11.60 5.60
CA ILE A 255 4.50 11.07 4.46
C ILE A 255 3.31 11.97 4.16
N GLY A 256 3.20 12.45 2.92
CA GLY A 256 2.13 13.32 2.47
C GLY A 256 0.79 12.61 2.32
N ALA A 257 -0.28 13.40 2.23
CA ALA A 257 -1.64 12.89 2.12
C ALA A 257 -1.87 12.02 0.87
N GLY A 258 -2.67 10.97 0.99
CA GLY A 258 -3.05 10.08 -0.12
C GLY A 258 -1.89 9.29 -0.75
N THR A 259 -0.70 9.30 -0.13
CA THR A 259 0.45 8.54 -0.60
C THR A 259 0.24 7.05 -0.40
N MET A 260 0.65 6.24 -1.38
CA MET A 260 0.55 4.78 -1.29
C MET A 260 1.94 4.16 -1.21
N ILE A 261 2.13 3.26 -0.26
CA ILE A 261 3.39 2.57 0.02
C ILE A 261 3.10 1.07 0.04
N ALA A 262 3.64 0.34 -0.93
CA ALA A 262 3.45 -1.10 -1.03
C ALA A 262 4.37 -1.89 -0.08
N ALA A 263 4.14 -3.20 0.03
CA ALA A 263 4.77 -4.03 1.04
C ALA A 263 6.31 -4.01 0.98
N LEU A 264 6.94 -4.22 2.13
CA LEU A 264 8.39 -4.34 2.29
C LEU A 264 9.18 -3.08 1.91
N VAL A 265 8.54 -1.91 1.86
CA VAL A 265 9.22 -0.64 1.67
C VAL A 265 9.94 -0.22 2.96
N GLY A 266 11.17 0.28 2.82
CA GLY A 266 11.94 0.84 3.94
C GLY A 266 12.27 2.31 3.70
N ILE A 267 11.89 3.17 4.64
CA ILE A 267 12.12 4.62 4.57
C ILE A 267 13.01 5.02 5.74
N ALA A 268 14.23 5.48 5.43
CA ALA A 268 15.17 5.93 6.44
C ALA A 268 14.84 7.33 6.98
N GLY A 269 15.45 7.68 8.11
CA GLY A 269 15.03 8.79 8.94
C GLY A 269 15.08 10.16 8.25
N SER A 270 14.19 11.04 8.68
CA SER A 270 14.07 12.43 8.21
C SER A 270 13.75 12.62 6.71
N THR A 271 13.38 11.55 6.01
CA THR A 271 12.92 11.63 4.62
C THR A 271 11.50 12.15 4.54
N ARG A 272 11.24 13.00 3.54
CA ARG A 272 9.95 13.62 3.25
C ARG A 272 9.42 13.07 1.94
N ILE A 273 8.19 12.60 1.97
CA ILE A 273 7.47 12.03 0.84
C ILE A 273 6.25 12.89 0.60
N GLY A 274 6.09 13.40 -0.61
CA GLY A 274 5.03 14.29 -1.01
C GLY A 274 3.65 13.64 -1.03
N ARG A 275 2.63 14.44 -1.30
CA ARG A 275 1.22 14.04 -1.45
C ARG A 275 1.04 13.17 -2.70
N GLY A 276 0.25 12.11 -2.58
CA GLY A 276 -0.09 11.24 -3.71
C GLY A 276 1.12 10.55 -4.34
N ALA A 277 2.26 10.51 -3.66
CA ALA A 277 3.41 9.76 -4.10
C ALA A 277 3.11 8.26 -4.04
N TRP A 278 3.88 7.48 -4.78
CA TRP A 278 3.69 6.03 -4.87
C TRP A 278 5.02 5.30 -4.77
N LEU A 279 5.17 4.46 -3.75
CA LEU A 279 6.35 3.61 -3.57
C LEU A 279 5.96 2.16 -3.80
N GLY A 280 6.50 1.56 -4.86
CA GLY A 280 6.29 0.17 -5.21
C GLY A 280 6.94 -0.81 -4.24
N GLY A 281 6.46 -2.05 -4.22
CA GLY A 281 6.89 -3.05 -3.24
C GLY A 281 8.40 -3.29 -3.26
N ARG A 282 9.00 -3.42 -2.07
CA ARG A 282 10.45 -3.49 -1.84
C ARG A 282 11.26 -2.29 -2.33
N ALA A 283 10.63 -1.16 -2.67
CA ALA A 283 11.38 0.08 -2.85
C ALA A 283 11.99 0.54 -1.52
N SER A 284 12.99 1.41 -1.56
CA SER A 284 13.60 1.97 -0.36
C SER A 284 14.03 3.41 -0.59
N ALA A 285 14.11 4.19 0.48
CA ALA A 285 14.60 5.57 0.45
C ALA A 285 15.64 5.77 1.56
N THR A 286 16.81 6.31 1.21
CA THR A 286 17.84 6.69 2.20
C THR A 286 17.39 7.90 3.02
N ASN A 287 18.20 8.29 4.00
CA ASN A 287 17.90 9.35 4.96
C ASN A 287 17.97 10.74 4.32
N HIS A 288 17.18 11.67 4.87
CA HIS A 288 17.15 13.09 4.49
C HIS A 288 16.84 13.36 3.00
N LEU A 289 15.99 12.55 2.38
CA LEU A 289 15.55 12.78 1.01
C LEU A 289 14.26 13.60 0.94
N GLU A 290 14.09 14.34 -0.15
CA GLU A 290 12.82 14.91 -0.58
C GLU A 290 12.30 14.12 -1.80
N ILE A 291 11.18 13.42 -1.64
CA ILE A 291 10.46 12.75 -2.73
C ILE A 291 9.20 13.58 -3.00
N GLY A 292 9.14 14.23 -4.15
CA GLY A 292 8.11 15.22 -4.48
C GLY A 292 6.68 14.67 -4.57
N ASP A 293 5.71 15.58 -4.66
CA ASP A 293 4.30 15.24 -4.83
C ASP A 293 4.08 14.39 -6.09
N GLY A 294 3.22 13.38 -6.03
CA GLY A 294 2.90 12.51 -7.17
C GLY A 294 4.08 11.68 -7.72
N ALA A 295 5.27 11.75 -7.12
CA ALA A 295 6.44 11.00 -7.56
C ALA A 295 6.21 9.49 -7.43
N ARG A 296 6.79 8.71 -8.33
CA ARG A 296 6.61 7.26 -8.41
C ARG A 296 7.95 6.55 -8.34
N VAL A 297 8.15 5.75 -7.30
CA VAL A 297 9.31 4.88 -7.14
C VAL A 297 8.87 3.46 -7.49
N THR A 298 9.42 2.89 -8.56
CA THR A 298 9.01 1.54 -8.98
C THR A 298 9.52 0.44 -8.06
N PHE A 299 8.94 -0.75 -8.19
CA PHE A 299 9.26 -1.93 -7.37
C PHE A 299 10.76 -2.19 -7.27
N GLY A 300 11.24 -2.51 -6.06
CA GLY A 300 12.64 -2.89 -5.83
C GLY A 300 13.69 -1.78 -6.02
N SER A 301 13.28 -0.54 -6.29
CA SER A 301 14.21 0.58 -6.52
C SER A 301 14.67 1.21 -5.19
N THR A 302 15.96 1.49 -5.06
CA THR A 302 16.51 2.25 -3.92
C THR A 302 16.78 3.70 -4.34
N VAL A 303 16.08 4.63 -3.70
CA VAL A 303 16.25 6.07 -3.89
C VAL A 303 17.38 6.56 -2.99
N THR A 304 18.38 7.19 -3.60
CA THR A 304 19.58 7.71 -2.92
C THR A 304 19.79 9.22 -3.09
N ARG A 305 18.89 9.88 -3.83
CA ARG A 305 18.86 11.33 -4.10
C ARG A 305 17.42 11.78 -4.19
N ASP A 306 17.19 13.08 -4.03
CA ASP A 306 15.86 13.67 -4.15
C ASP A 306 15.19 13.31 -5.49
N VAL A 307 13.88 13.16 -5.45
CA VAL A 307 13.04 12.83 -6.60
C VAL A 307 12.10 14.00 -6.85
N PRO A 308 12.16 14.67 -8.02
CA PRO A 308 11.26 15.77 -8.33
C PRO A 308 9.77 15.38 -8.31
N GLU A 309 8.91 16.39 -8.18
CA GLU A 309 7.46 16.24 -8.29
C GLU A 309 7.06 15.57 -9.62
N GLY A 310 6.13 14.61 -9.55
CA GLY A 310 5.58 13.88 -10.69
C GLY A 310 6.53 12.90 -11.38
N GLU A 311 7.82 12.91 -11.01
CA GLU A 311 8.84 12.09 -11.66
C GLU A 311 8.66 10.60 -11.35
N THR A 312 9.01 9.74 -12.31
CA THR A 312 9.00 8.28 -12.12
C THR A 312 10.41 7.73 -12.17
N VAL A 313 10.92 7.26 -11.02
CA VAL A 313 12.25 6.66 -10.91
C VAL A 313 12.17 5.13 -10.85
N SER A 314 13.11 4.47 -11.50
CA SER A 314 13.15 3.01 -11.58
C SER A 314 14.56 2.43 -11.56
N GLY A 315 14.64 1.16 -11.15
CA GLY A 315 15.83 0.34 -11.07
C GLY A 315 15.45 -1.10 -10.73
N TYR A 316 16.34 -2.06 -11.00
CA TYR A 316 16.14 -3.50 -10.77
C TYR A 316 14.87 -4.12 -11.39
N PRO A 317 14.96 -4.75 -12.58
CA PRO A 317 14.13 -5.91 -12.83
C PRO A 317 14.97 -7.19 -12.97
N ALA A 318 14.35 -8.32 -12.65
CA ALA A 318 14.90 -9.62 -12.98
C ALA A 318 15.08 -9.74 -14.50
N ARG A 319 16.22 -10.30 -14.90
CA ARG A 319 16.56 -10.61 -16.29
C ARG A 319 16.95 -12.08 -16.38
N PRO A 320 16.88 -12.71 -17.57
CA PRO A 320 17.45 -14.04 -17.77
C PRO A 320 18.88 -14.11 -17.21
N HIS A 321 19.18 -15.15 -16.42
CA HIS A 321 20.39 -15.20 -15.59
C HIS A 321 21.69 -14.91 -16.37
N ARG A 322 21.82 -15.46 -17.58
CA ARG A 322 22.99 -15.25 -18.45
C ARG A 322 23.12 -13.79 -18.92
N GLU A 323 21.99 -13.12 -19.18
CA GLU A 323 21.98 -11.71 -19.55
C GLU A 323 22.44 -10.84 -18.39
N GLN A 324 21.96 -11.12 -17.17
CA GLN A 324 22.35 -10.39 -15.97
C GLN A 324 23.85 -10.50 -15.66
N LEU A 325 24.42 -11.71 -15.73
CA LEU A 325 25.87 -11.91 -15.53
C LEU A 325 26.71 -11.13 -16.55
N ARG A 326 26.27 -11.08 -17.82
CA ARG A 326 26.94 -10.30 -18.87
C ARG A 326 26.87 -8.81 -18.56
N ALA A 327 25.71 -8.29 -18.17
CA ALA A 327 25.55 -6.88 -17.81
C ALA A 327 26.46 -6.49 -16.62
N GLN A 328 26.52 -7.33 -15.58
CA GLN A 328 27.39 -7.11 -14.43
C GLN A 328 28.88 -7.11 -14.81
N ALA A 329 29.32 -8.03 -15.67
CA ALA A 329 30.69 -8.08 -16.15
C ALA A 329 31.06 -6.82 -16.95
N LEU A 330 30.13 -6.26 -17.73
CA LEU A 330 30.34 -5.00 -18.45
C LEU A 330 30.43 -3.80 -17.50
N MET A 331 29.54 -3.72 -16.50
CA MET A 331 29.60 -2.67 -15.47
C MET A 331 30.94 -2.68 -14.72
N ALA A 332 31.45 -3.86 -14.34
CA ALA A 332 32.74 -3.99 -13.68
C ALA A 332 33.93 -3.52 -14.57
N ARG A 333 33.78 -3.58 -15.90
CA ARG A 333 34.80 -3.12 -16.87
C ARG A 333 34.64 -1.66 -17.27
N LEU A 334 33.55 -1.00 -16.89
CA LEU A 334 33.21 0.36 -17.32
C LEU A 334 34.33 1.38 -17.02
N PRO A 335 35.03 1.37 -15.86
CA PRO A 335 36.13 2.30 -15.63
C PRO A 335 37.29 2.13 -16.62
N LYS A 336 37.62 0.88 -16.98
CA LYS A 336 38.67 0.61 -17.99
C LYS A 336 38.25 1.05 -19.38
N LEU A 337 36.97 0.91 -19.71
CA LEU A 337 36.40 1.39 -20.96
C LEU A 337 36.47 2.92 -21.04
N ALA A 338 36.05 3.63 -19.98
CA ALA A 338 36.12 5.08 -19.90
C ALA A 338 37.54 5.60 -20.09
N ALA A 339 38.52 5.04 -19.36
CA ALA A 339 39.94 5.40 -19.53
C ALA A 339 40.48 5.11 -20.94
N ARG A 340 39.96 4.08 -21.63
CA ARG A 340 40.30 3.80 -23.02
C ARG A 340 39.69 4.84 -23.97
N VAL A 341 38.45 5.25 -23.75
CA VAL A 341 37.77 6.29 -24.55
C VAL A 341 38.52 7.61 -24.42
N GLU A 342 38.82 8.07 -23.21
CA GLU A 342 39.56 9.33 -23.00
C GLU A 342 40.92 9.33 -23.70
N ARG A 343 41.63 8.20 -23.68
CA ARG A 343 42.92 8.05 -24.39
C ARG A 343 42.75 8.15 -25.90
N LEU A 344 41.68 7.57 -26.46
CA LEU A 344 41.40 7.64 -27.89
C LEU A 344 40.99 9.07 -28.30
N GLU A 345 40.19 9.75 -27.48
CA GLU A 345 39.81 11.16 -27.71
C GLU A 345 41.03 12.08 -27.72
N ARG A 346 41.95 11.91 -26.74
CA ARG A 346 43.22 12.66 -26.71
C ARG A 346 44.06 12.40 -27.97
N ALA A 347 44.13 11.15 -28.43
CA ALA A 347 44.87 10.80 -29.64
C ALA A 347 44.25 11.46 -30.89
N LEU A 348 42.93 11.49 -31.01
CA LEU A 348 42.22 12.11 -32.15
C LEU A 348 42.42 13.62 -32.24
N VAL A 349 42.44 14.33 -31.10
CA VAL A 349 42.74 15.78 -31.08
C VAL A 349 44.19 16.07 -31.50
N SER A 350 45.10 15.13 -31.28
CA SER A 350 46.51 15.26 -31.69
C SER A 350 46.81 14.88 -33.14
N PHE A 351 45.82 14.40 -33.91
CA PHE A 351 45.98 14.18 -35.35
C PHE A 351 45.83 15.51 -36.10
N PRO A 352 46.84 16.00 -36.84
CA PRO A 352 46.66 17.14 -37.70
C PRO A 352 45.63 16.82 -38.80
N PRO A 353 44.83 17.80 -39.29
CA PRO A 353 43.98 17.57 -40.45
C PRO A 353 44.83 17.03 -41.59
N ARG A 354 44.31 16.05 -42.34
CA ARG A 354 45.00 15.51 -43.52
C ARG A 354 45.40 16.68 -44.42
N THR A 355 46.69 16.98 -44.48
CA THR A 355 47.25 17.76 -45.58
C THR A 355 47.12 16.89 -46.82
N GLU A 356 46.35 17.34 -47.81
CA GLU A 356 46.38 16.71 -49.13
C GLU A 356 47.83 16.61 -49.59
N PRO A 357 48.27 15.46 -50.13
CA PRO A 357 49.64 15.30 -50.60
C PRO A 357 49.90 16.32 -51.73
N PRO A 358 51.10 16.92 -51.81
CA PRO A 358 51.41 17.86 -52.87
C PRO A 358 51.18 17.20 -54.23
N CYS A 359 50.46 17.86 -55.13
CA CYS A 359 50.38 17.47 -56.53
C CYS A 359 51.82 17.34 -57.06
N ASN A 360 52.24 16.12 -57.39
CA ASN A 360 53.50 15.90 -58.08
C ASN A 360 53.47 16.66 -59.41
N GLU A 361 54.39 17.61 -59.59
CA GLU A 361 54.66 18.18 -60.91
C GLU A 361 55.18 17.07 -61.84
N PRO A 362 54.62 16.92 -63.05
CA PRO A 362 55.14 15.97 -64.02
C PRO A 362 56.44 16.51 -64.65
N LEU A 363 57.44 15.61 -64.74
CA LEU A 363 58.69 15.79 -65.49
C LEU A 363 58.48 16.00 -66.99
#